data_AF-A0A7G8IVQ6-F1
#
_entry.id   AF-A0A7G8IVQ6-F1
#
_cell.length_a   1.000
_cell.length_b   1.000
_cell.length_c   1.000
_cell.angle_alpha   90.00
_cell.angle_beta   90.00
_cell.angle_gamma   90.00
#
_symmetry.space_group_name_H-M   'P 1'
#
loop_
_entity.id
_entity.type
_entity.pdbx_description
1 polymer ?
#
loop_
_entity_poly.entity_id
_entity_poly.type
_entity_poly.pdbx_seq_one_letter_code
_entity_poly.pdbx_strand_id
1 'polypeptide(L)' 'MVLESNQYFIHVWVKGEEHLDSDFTALEAAVKRFEYLKDHWQEVFPDGLTAVELVDQYFDQIDQFNPIN' A
#
# COMPACT_ATOMS: atom_id res chain seq x y z
N MET A 1 -1.41 27.82 1.53
CA MET A 1 -2.05 26.67 0.86
C MET A 1 -1.34 25.44 1.37
N VAL A 2 -1.98 24.67 2.26
CA VAL A 2 -1.46 23.36 2.66
C VAL A 2 -2.00 22.40 1.60
N LEU A 3 -1.10 21.86 0.77
CA LEU A 3 -1.43 20.85 -0.23
C LEU A 3 -2.08 19.66 0.47
N GLU A 4 -3.17 19.19 -0.13
CA GLU A 4 -4.07 18.18 0.41
C GLU A 4 -3.30 17.00 0.99
N SER A 5 -3.47 16.79 2.30
CA SER A 5 -2.93 15.64 3.02
C SER A 5 -3.63 14.41 2.50
N ASN A 6 -2.90 13.57 1.77
CA ASN A 6 -3.37 12.24 1.42
C ASN A 6 -3.85 11.54 2.70
N GLN A 7 -5.04 10.96 2.64
CA GLN A 7 -5.72 10.42 3.82
C GLN A 7 -5.40 8.95 4.05
N TYR A 8 -4.94 8.26 3.02
CA TYR A 8 -4.64 6.83 3.05
C TYR A 8 -3.35 6.57 2.29
N PHE A 9 -2.57 5.64 2.83
CA PHE A 9 -1.26 5.28 2.31
C PHE A 9 -1.16 3.77 2.21
N ILE A 10 -0.38 3.30 1.24
CA ILE A 10 -0.04 1.90 1.12
C ILE A 10 1.47 1.79 1.29
N HIS A 11 1.91 1.11 2.36
CA HIS A 11 3.30 0.71 2.49
C HIS A 11 3.51 -0.59 1.72
N VAL A 12 4.61 -0.65 0.99
CA VAL A 12 5.02 -1.79 0.18
C VAL A 12 6.45 -2.14 0.53
N TRP A 13 6.71 -3.38 0.92
CA TRP A 13 8.07 -3.87 1.14
C TRP A 13 8.50 -4.79 0.01
N VAL A 14 9.56 -4.40 -0.70
CA VAL A 14 10.16 -5.16 -1.81
C VAL A 14 11.60 -5.45 -1.43
N LYS A 15 11.97 -6.74 -1.35
CA LYS A 15 13.31 -7.18 -0.93
C LYS A 15 13.80 -6.56 0.41
N GLY A 16 12.86 -6.23 1.31
CA GLY A 16 13.17 -5.60 2.60
C GLY A 16 13.34 -4.08 2.55
N GLU A 17 13.17 -3.44 1.39
CA GLU A 17 13.10 -1.99 1.26
C GLU A 17 11.65 -1.51 1.31
N GLU A 18 11.39 -0.47 2.10
CA GLU A 18 10.07 0.13 2.25
C GLU A 18 9.84 1.19 1.17
N HIS A 19 8.69 1.10 0.50
CA HIS A 19 8.19 2.04 -0.47
C HIS A 19 6.79 2.51 -0.07
N LEU A 20 6.47 3.75 -0.40
CA LEU A 20 5.18 4.36 -0.09
C LEU A 20 4.42 4.66 -1.39
N ASP A 21 3.19 4.16 -1.49
CA ASP A 21 2.21 4.54 -2.51
C ASP A 21 1.14 5.41 -1.81
N SER A 22 1.22 6.72 -2.01
CA SER A 22 0.65 7.70 -1.07
C SER A 22 -0.49 8.57 -1.57
N ASP A 23 -1.06 8.39 -2.77
CA ASP A 23 -1.91 9.43 -3.38
C ASP A 23 -3.43 9.23 -3.21
N PHE A 24 -3.87 8.67 -2.08
CA PHE A 24 -5.27 8.31 -1.87
C PHE A 24 -5.95 9.26 -0.87
N THR A 25 -6.93 10.03 -1.37
CA THR A 25 -7.81 10.87 -0.54
C THR A 25 -9.09 10.16 -0.09
N ALA A 26 -9.37 8.97 -0.65
CA ALA A 26 -10.55 8.16 -0.32
C ALA A 26 -10.16 6.71 -0.05
N LEU A 27 -10.76 6.12 1.00
CA LEU A 27 -10.49 4.73 1.43
C LEU A 27 -10.76 3.74 0.30
N GLU A 28 -11.86 3.90 -0.43
CA GLU A 28 -12.23 3.00 -1.53
C GLU A 28 -11.15 2.94 -2.63
N ALA A 29 -10.53 4.07 -2.94
CA ALA A 29 -9.44 4.13 -3.92
C ALA A 29 -8.18 3.41 -3.41
N ALA A 30 -7.84 3.61 -2.13
CA ALA A 30 -6.72 2.95 -1.48
C ALA A 30 -6.94 1.43 -1.38
N VAL A 31 -8.12 1.00 -0.95
CA VAL A 31 -8.51 -0.43 -0.89
C VAL A 31 -8.45 -1.06 -2.27
N LYS A 32 -8.98 -0.39 -3.31
CA LYS A 32 -8.93 -0.92 -4.67
C LYS A 32 -7.48 -1.08 -5.16
N ARG A 33 -6.60 -0.13 -4.84
CA ARG A 33 -5.17 -0.24 -5.15
C ARG A 33 -4.52 -1.38 -4.37
N PHE A 34 -4.82 -1.50 -3.08
CA PHE A 34 -4.31 -2.55 -2.21
C PHE A 34 -4.70 -3.95 -2.71
N GLU A 35 -5.97 -4.19 -3.01
CA GLU A 35 -6.45 -5.46 -3.59
C GLU A 35 -5.81 -5.75 -4.95
N TYR A 36 -5.67 -4.73 -5.80
CA TYR A 36 -4.94 -4.90 -7.06
C TYR A 36 -3.49 -5.35 -6.84
N LEU A 37 -2.79 -4.78 -5.86
CA LEU A 37 -1.44 -5.21 -5.53
C LEU A 37 -1.43 -6.64 -4.96
N LYS A 38 -2.39 -7.04 -4.14
CA LYS A 38 -2.51 -8.42 -3.64
C LYS A 38 -2.63 -9.45 -4.77
N ASP A 39 -3.40 -9.14 -5.80
CA ASP A 39 -3.64 -10.06 -6.91
C ASP A 39 -2.56 -10.01 -7.99
N HIS A 40 -1.93 -8.84 -8.22
CA HIS A 40 -1.03 -8.58 -9.35
C HIS A 40 0.40 -8.19 -8.95
N TRP A 41 0.81 -8.37 -7.69
CA TRP A 41 2.14 -7.93 -7.23
C TRP A 41 3.30 -8.55 -8.02
N GLN A 42 3.16 -9.76 -8.59
CA GLN A 42 4.22 -10.39 -9.38
C GLN A 42 4.50 -9.62 -10.68
N GLU A 43 3.49 -8.96 -11.22
CA GLU A 43 3.60 -8.12 -12.42
C GLU A 43 4.17 -6.74 -12.08
N VAL A 44 3.79 -6.19 -10.92
CA VAL A 44 4.20 -4.85 -10.46
C VAL A 44 5.60 -4.86 -9.84
N PHE A 45 5.91 -5.90 -9.06
CA PHE A 45 7.16 -6.09 -8.33
C PHE A 45 7.79 -7.45 -8.74
N PRO A 46 8.37 -7.53 -9.95
CA PRO A 46 8.96 -8.79 -10.46
C PRO A 46 10.14 -9.27 -9.61
N ASP A 47 10.73 -8.36 -8.85
CA ASP A 47 11.80 -8.60 -7.89
C ASP A 47 11.34 -9.30 -6.59
N GLY A 48 10.03 -9.40 -6.38
CA GLY A 48 9.42 -10.05 -5.22
C GLY A 48 8.81 -9.05 -4.24
N LEU A 49 7.64 -9.41 -3.70
CA LEU A 49 6.93 -8.64 -2.69
C LEU A 49 7.08 -9.34 -1.33
N THR A 50 7.43 -8.59 -0.29
CA THR A 50 7.52 -9.08 1.09
C THR A 50 6.25 -8.84 1.88
N ALA A 51 5.70 -7.63 1.79
CA ALA A 51 4.45 -7.28 2.43
C ALA A 51 3.83 -6.04 1.75
N VAL A 52 2.53 -5.89 1.89
CA VAL A 52 1.79 -4.66 1.56
C VAL A 52 0.86 -4.36 2.72
N GLU A 53 0.79 -3.10 3.14
CA GLU A 53 -0.05 -2.64 4.24
C GLU A 53 -0.83 -1.40 3.82
N LEU A 54 -2.13 -1.40 4.08
CA LEU A 54 -3.00 -0.23 3.93
C LEU A 54 -3.15 0.45 5.29
N VAL A 55 -2.84 1.75 5.33
CA VAL A 55 -2.91 2.58 6.53
C VAL A 55 -3.68 3.88 6.25
N ASP A 56 -4.25 4.49 7.29
CA ASP A 56 -4.78 5.84 7.20
C ASP A 56 -3.74 6.92 7.56
N GLN A 57 -4.12 8.19 7.47
CA GLN A 57 -3.28 9.34 7.81
C GLN A 57 -2.87 9.44 9.28
N TYR A 58 -3.49 8.65 10.16
CA TYR A 58 -3.11 8.54 11.56
C TYR A 58 -2.23 7.30 11.81
N PHE A 59 -1.83 6.60 10.74
CA PHE A 59 -1.04 5.36 10.74
C PHE A 59 -1.74 4.20 11.45
N ASP A 60 -3.06 4.23 11.57
CA ASP A 60 -3.80 3.07 12.04
C ASP A 60 -3.81 2.01 10.93
N GLN A 61 -3.28 0.83 11.24
CA GLN A 61 -3.25 -0.31 10.32
C GLN A 61 -4.68 -0.76 10.01
N ILE A 62 -5.05 -0.74 8.73
CA ILE A 62 -6.36 -1.18 8.26
C ILE A 62 -6.30 -2.63 7.80
N ASP A 63 -5.34 -2.96 6.93
CA ASP A 63 -5.17 -4.30 6.36
C ASP A 63 -3.70 -4.57 5.99
N GLN A 64 -3.30 -5.85 6.02
CA GLN A 64 -1.96 -6.31 5.69
C GLN A 64 -2.01 -7.61 4.89
N PHE A 65 -1.18 -7.66 3.86
CA PHE A 65 -0.94 -8.85 3.07
C PHE A 65 0.54 -9.21 3.06
N ASN A 66 0.86 -10.46 3.38
CA ASN A 66 2.20 -11.03 3.27
C ASN A 66 2.15 -12.27 2.37
N PRO A 67 2.69 -12.23 1.14
CA PRO A 67 2.63 -13.34 0.19
C PRO A 67 3.53 -14.53 0.55
N ILE A 68 4.35 -14.43 1.60
CA ILE A 68 5.34 -15.45 1.98
C ILE A 68 4.83 -16.37 3.13
N ASN A 69 3.81 -15.94 3.88
CA ASN A 69 3.18 -16.71 4.97
C ASN A 69 1.94 -17.46 4.48
#